data_AF-A0A8R1EC10-F1
#
_entry.id   AF-A0A8R1EC10-F1
#
_cell.length_a   1.000
_cell.length_b   1.000
_cell.length_c   1.000
_cell.angle_alpha   90.00
_cell.angle_beta   90.00
_cell.angle_gamma   90.00
#
_symmetry.space_group_name_H-M   'P 1'
#
loop_
_entity.id
_entity.type
_entity.pdbx_description
1 polymer ?
#
loop_
_entity_poly.entity_id
_entity_poly.type
_entity_poly.pdbx_seq_one_letter_code
_entity_poly.pdbx_strand_id
1 'polypeptide(L)' 'MLQNVMLPVARASTRLRYPFHQDNDPKQTSNHIKTAWAQVPLYVLTYLIQSMPRRCQAVIDSRGFGTEY' A
#
# COMPACT_ATOMS: atom_id res chain seq x y z
N MET A 1 -10.58 12.84 15.72
CA MET A 1 -12.03 12.64 15.98
C MET A 1 -12.44 11.16 15.95
N LEU A 2 -11.89 10.30 15.07
CA LEU A 2 -12.27 8.87 15.00
C LEU A 2 -11.82 8.01 16.20
N GLN A 3 -10.65 8.32 16.78
CA GLN A 3 -10.07 7.57 17.91
C GLN A 3 -10.94 7.64 19.18
N ASN A 4 -11.54 8.80 19.45
CA ASN A 4 -12.36 9.04 20.65
C ASN A 4 -13.71 8.28 20.61
N VAL A 5 -14.12 7.80 19.43
CA VAL A 5 -15.39 7.09 19.21
C VAL A 5 -15.17 5.58 19.12
N MET A 6 -14.10 5.12 18.45
CA MET A 6 -13.83 3.69 18.26
C MET A 6 -13.13 3.02 19.44
N LEU A 7 -12.33 3.75 20.23
CA LEU A 7 -11.56 3.20 21.35
C LEU A 7 -12.44 2.63 22.49
N PRO A 8 -13.54 3.29 22.91
CA PRO A 8 -14.44 2.73 23.93
C PRO A 8 -15.16 1.45 23.47
N VAL A 9 -15.59 1.40 22.19
CA VAL A 9 -16.29 0.26 21.58
C VAL A 9 -15.36 -0.95 21.44
N ALA A 10 -14.10 -0.73 21.03
CA ALA A 10 -13.09 -1.78 20.93
C ALA A 10 -12.74 -2.38 22.30
N ARG A 11 -12.66 -1.58 23.37
CA ARG A 11 -12.37 -2.05 24.74
C ARG A 11 -13.53 -2.83 25.36
N ALA A 12 -14.77 -2.44 25.07
CA ALA A 12 -15.98 -3.15 25.50
C ALA A 12 -16.19 -4.50 24.78
N SER A 13 -15.59 -4.67 23.60
CA SER A 13 -15.68 -5.89 22.78
C SER A 13 -14.62 -6.93 23.15
N THR A 14 -14.45 -7.19 24.45
CA THR A 14 -13.34 -7.98 25.05
C THR A 14 -13.33 -9.47 24.65
N ARG A 15 -14.30 -9.94 23.85
CA ARG A 15 -14.41 -11.34 23.38
C ARG A 15 -13.73 -11.61 22.04
N LEU A 16 -13.43 -10.59 21.25
CA LEU A 16 -12.66 -10.72 20.01
C LEU A 16 -11.32 -10.04 20.24
N ARG A 17 -10.31 -10.84 20.56
CA ARG A 17 -8.97 -10.41 20.99
C ARG A 17 -8.14 -9.85 19.83
N TYR A 18 -8.71 -9.01 18.97
CA TYR A 18 -7.96 -8.28 17.95
C TYR A 18 -7.35 -7.05 18.61
N PRO A 19 -6.01 -6.93 18.66
CA PRO A 19 -5.39 -5.73 19.18
C PRO A 19 -5.79 -4.56 18.27
N PHE A 20 -6.38 -3.52 18.86
CA PHE A 20 -6.63 -2.28 18.13
C PHE A 20 -5.26 -1.66 17.80
N HIS A 21 -4.81 -1.81 16.55
CA HIS A 21 -3.59 -1.17 16.08
C HIS A 21 -3.89 0.28 15.71
N GLN A 22 -3.23 1.21 16.41
CA GLN A 22 -3.28 2.63 16.12
C GLN A 22 -2.21 3.03 15.08
N ASP A 23 -1.96 2.15 14.12
CA ASP A 23 -0.99 2.32 13.03
C ASP A 23 -1.47 3.28 11.93
N ASN A 24 -2.75 3.66 11.98
CA ASN A 24 -3.36 4.69 11.13
C ASN A 24 -3.09 6.13 11.60
N ASP A 25 -2.21 6.35 12.60
CA ASP A 25 -1.77 7.71 12.89
C ASP A 25 -1.00 8.28 11.67
N PRO A 26 -1.41 9.43 11.09
CA PRO A 26 -0.81 9.95 9.87
C PRO A 26 0.71 10.15 9.96
N LYS A 27 1.27 10.41 11.15
CA LYS A 27 2.72 10.53 11.33
C LYS A 27 3.40 9.16 11.29
N GLN A 28 2.83 8.16 11.96
CA GLN A 28 3.36 6.80 11.94
C GLN A 28 3.29 6.18 10.54
N THR A 29 2.13 6.28 9.86
CA THR A 29 1.96 5.81 8.48
C THR A 29 2.93 6.52 7.53
N SER A 30 3.14 7.83 7.70
CA SER A 30 4.11 8.60 6.89
C SER A 30 5.55 8.12 7.08
N ASN A 31 5.98 7.85 8.32
CA ASN A 31 7.33 7.39 8.60
C ASN A 31 7.58 5.98 8.06
N HIS A 32 6.59 5.08 8.15
CA HIS A 32 6.67 3.74 7.58
C HIS A 32 6.81 3.79 6.05
N ILE A 33 6.04 4.63 5.38
CA ILE A 33 6.14 4.82 3.92
C ILE A 33 7.51 5.37 3.53
N LYS A 34 8.01 6.38 4.23
CA LYS A 34 9.36 6.94 3.97
C LYS A 34 10.45 5.89 4.11
N THR A 35 10.37 5.08 5.17
CA THR A 35 11.33 4.01 5.44
C THR A 35 11.28 2.93 4.37
N ALA A 36 10.08 2.46 4.02
CA ALA A 36 9.89 1.47 2.97
C ALA A 36 10.36 1.98 1.60
N TRP A 37 10.06 3.23 1.26
CA TRP A 37 10.50 3.85 0.01
C TRP A 37 12.02 3.96 -0.08
N ALA A 38 12.69 4.35 1.00
CA ALA A 38 14.15 4.43 1.03
C ALA A 38 14.85 3.06 0.89
N GLN A 39 14.15 1.97 1.20
CA GLN A 39 14.67 0.60 1.06
C GLN A 39 14.47 0.01 -0.34
N VAL A 40 13.71 0.66 -1.22
CA VAL A 40 13.51 0.19 -2.60
C VAL A 40 14.85 0.23 -3.35
N PRO A 41 15.38 -0.92 -3.80
CA PRO A 41 16.64 -0.93 -4.53
C PRO A 41 16.51 -0.22 -5.88
N LEU A 42 17.55 0.50 -6.29
CA LEU A 42 17.57 1.20 -7.58
C LEU A 42 17.28 0.28 -8.78
N TYR A 43 17.72 -0.99 -8.71
CA TYR A 43 17.50 -1.93 -9.81
C TYR A 43 16.01 -2.21 -10.07
N VAL A 44 15.15 -2.11 -9.04
CA VAL A 44 13.69 -2.29 -9.17
C VAL A 44 13.11 -1.15 -10.02
N LEU A 45 13.58 0.09 -9.78
CA LEU A 45 13.17 1.25 -10.56
C LEU A 45 13.66 1.15 -12.01
N THR A 46 14.92 0.76 -12.23
CA THR A 46 15.45 0.59 -13.59
C THR A 46 14.72 -0.54 -14.33
N TYR A 47 14.41 -1.64 -13.65
CA TYR A 47 13.65 -2.74 -14.25
C TYR A 47 12.23 -2.32 -14.62
N LEU A 48 11.57 -1.53 -13.76
CA LEU A 48 10.25 -0.98 -14.03
C LEU A 48 10.25 -0.13 -15.30
N ILE A 49 11.22 0.79 -15.42
CA ILE A 49 11.37 1.65 -16.60
C ILE A 49 11.65 0.81 -17.86
N GLN A 50 12.58 -0.14 -17.77
CA GLN A 50 12.94 -1.02 -18.89
C GLN A 50 11.81 -1.95 -19.31
N SER A 51 10.85 -2.24 -18.43
CA SER A 51 9.69 -3.08 -18.74
C SER A 51 8.60 -2.34 -19.54
N MET A 52 8.59 -1.00 -19.55
CA MET A 52 7.53 -0.20 -20.18
C MET A 52 7.28 -0.51 -21.65
N PRO A 53 8.30 -0.65 -22.53
CA PRO A 53 8.06 -0.98 -23.92
C PRO A 53 7.24 -2.27 -24.10
N ARG A 54 7.47 -3.29 -23.26
CA ARG A 54 6.71 -4.54 -23.32
C ARG A 54 5.26 -4.39 -22.86
N ARG A 55 5.01 -3.60 -21.81
CA ARG A 55 3.64 -3.32 -21.36
C ARG A 55 2.86 -2.53 -22.40
N CYS A 56 3.51 -1.55 -23.03
CA CYS A 56 2.91 -0.81 -24.15
C CYS A 56 2.59 -1.75 -25.31
N GLN A 57 3.50 -2.67 -25.66
CA GLN A 57 3.24 -3.66 -26.71
C GLN A 57 2.06 -4.56 -26.35
N ALA A 58 1.96 -5.03 -25.11
CA ALA A 58 0.83 -5.84 -24.65
C ALA A 58 -0.51 -5.10 -24.79
N VAL A 59 -0.54 -3.77 -24.53
CA VAL A 59 -1.73 -2.94 -24.73
C VAL A 59 -2.07 -2.75 -26.21
N ILE A 60 -1.05 -2.66 -27.08
CA ILE A 60 -1.25 -2.59 -28.53
C ILE A 60 -1.84 -3.90 -29.04
N ASP A 61 -1.25 -5.03 -28.64
CA ASP A 61 -1.68 -6.37 -29.03
C ASP A 61 -3.09 -6.68 -28.51
N SER A 62 -3.42 -6.20 -27.30
CA SER A 62 -4.76 -6.26 -26.73
C SER A 62 -5.74 -5.26 -27.33
N ARG A 63 -5.35 -4.44 -28.32
CA ARG A 63 -6.20 -3.37 -28.91
C ARG A 63 -6.76 -2.41 -27.87
N GLY A 64 -6.00 -2.14 -26.81
CA GLY A 64 -6.40 -1.25 -25.72
C GLY A 64 -7.22 -1.91 -24.61
N PHE A 65 -7.46 -3.22 -24.66
CA PHE A 65 -8.08 -3.95 -23.54
C PHE A 65 -7.08 -4.21 -22.41
N GLY A 66 -7.60 -4.56 -21.23
CA GLY A 66 -6.77 -4.85 -20.05
C GLY A 66 -5.73 -5.94 -20.31
N THR A 67 -4.52 -5.73 -19.80
CA THR A 67 -3.41 -6.68 -19.85
C THR A 67 -3.19 -7.31 -18.47
N GLU A 68 -2.36 -8.34 -18.39
CA GLU A 68 -1.95 -8.98 -17.11
C GLU A 68 -1.05 -8.10 -16.21
N TYR A 69 -0.65 -6.92 -16.69
CA TYR A 69 0.21 -5.94 -16.01
C TYR A 69 -0.53 -4.87 -15.22
#